data_AF-A0A392S6Y9-F1
#
_entry.id   AF-A0A392S6Y9-F1
#
_cell.length_a   1.000
_cell.length_b   1.000
_cell.length_c   1.000
_cell.angle_alpha   90.00
_cell.angle_beta   90.00
_cell.angle_gamma   90.00
#
_symmetry.space_group_name_H-M   'P 1'
#
loop_
_entity.id
_entity.type
_entity.pdbx_description
1 polymer ?
#
loop_
_entity_poly.entity_id
_entity_poly.type
_entity_poly.pdbx_seq_one_letter_code
_entity_poly.pdbx_strand_id
1 'polypeptide(L)' 'MNGFASVGTIRFQGYINGHPVQVLVDGGSTDNFLQPRVAKFLKLPIEPVSNFNVLVGNGNKIVAE' A
#
# COMPACT_ATOMS: atom_id res chain seq x y z
N MET A 1 -5.49 6.07 -0.11
CA MET A 1 -6.12 4.77 0.22
C MET A 1 -5.91 4.49 1.70
N ASN A 2 -6.97 4.50 2.51
CA ASN A 2 -6.89 4.07 3.91
C ASN A 2 -7.12 2.56 3.92
N GLY A 3 -6.21 1.79 4.52
CA GLY A 3 -6.45 0.36 4.72
C GLY A 3 -7.66 0.18 5.63
N PHE A 4 -8.77 -0.31 5.08
CA PHE A 4 -10.00 -0.50 5.84
C PHE A 4 -9.86 -1.72 6.73
N ALA A 5 -10.11 -1.57 8.03
CA ALA A 5 -10.16 -2.70 8.94
C ALA A 5 -11.60 -3.24 8.97
N SER A 6 -11.82 -4.40 8.37
CA SER A 6 -13.10 -5.13 8.46
C SER A 6 -12.89 -6.50 9.08
N VAL A 7 -13.99 -7.15 9.46
CA VAL A 7 -13.97 -8.56 9.88
C VAL A 7 -13.35 -9.39 8.76
N GLY A 8 -12.33 -10.19 9.09
CA GLY A 8 -11.62 -11.05 8.14
C GLY A 8 -10.35 -10.44 7.53
N THR A 9 -10.01 -9.18 7.83
CA THR A 9 -8.73 -8.61 7.38
C THR A 9 -7.58 -9.12 8.25
N ILE A 10 -6.54 -9.69 7.63
CA ILE A 10 -5.33 -10.12 8.33
C ILE A 10 -4.37 -8.95 8.45
N ARG A 11 -3.93 -8.66 9.68
CA ARG A 11 -3.09 -7.50 10.04
C ARG A 11 -1.94 -7.94 10.91
N PHE A 12 -0.76 -7.42 10.63
CA PHE A 12 0.42 -7.62 11.47
C PHE A 12 1.24 -6.34 11.61
N GLN A 13 1.93 -6.23 12.73
CA GLN A 13 2.92 -5.19 12.97
C GLN A 13 4.18 -5.55 12.19
N GLY A 14 4.55 -4.72 11.21
CA GLY A 14 5.82 -4.78 10.52
C GLY A 14 6.76 -3.66 10.95
N TYR A 15 7.98 -3.68 10.44
CA TYR A 15 8.96 -2.61 10.68
C TYR A 15 9.66 -2.25 9.37
N ILE A 16 9.80 -0.95 9.10
CA ILE A 16 10.62 -0.42 8.00
C ILE A 16 11.64 0.51 8.64
N ASN A 17 12.93 0.23 8.45
CA ASN A 17 14.02 0.99 9.07
C ASN A 17 13.82 1.20 10.59
N GLY A 18 13.37 0.16 11.31
CA GLY A 18 13.08 0.20 12.75
C GLY A 18 11.80 0.95 13.15
N HIS A 19 11.07 1.56 12.21
CA HIS A 19 9.82 2.24 12.50
C HIS A 19 8.63 1.28 12.37
N PRO A 20 7.71 1.23 13.34
CA PRO A 20 6.56 0.36 13.28
C PRO A 20 5.60 0.80 12.15
N VAL A 21 5.23 -0.15 11.29
CA VAL A 21 4.21 0.03 10.24
C VAL A 21 3.13 -1.04 10.34
N GLN A 22 1.89 -0.66 10.03
CA GLN A 22 0.82 -1.64 9.91
C GLN A 22 0.86 -2.29 8.52
N VAL A 23 0.95 -3.61 8.46
CA VAL A 23 0.84 -4.37 7.21
C VAL A 23 -0.50 -5.10 7.16
N LEU A 24 -1.07 -5.16 5.96
CA LEU A 24 -2.31 -5.85 5.61
C LEU A 24 -1.95 -6.98 4.64
N VAL A 25 -2.45 -8.20 4.88
CA VAL A 25 -2.34 -9.28 3.88
C VAL A 25 -3.55 -9.21 2.96
N ASP A 26 -3.29 -9.11 1.67
CA ASP A 26 -4.30 -9.20 0.63
C ASP A 26 -3.87 -10.22 -0.42
N GLY A 27 -4.61 -11.32 -0.54
CA GLY A 27 -4.37 -12.36 -1.54
C GLY A 27 -4.97 -12.05 -2.92
N GLY A 28 -5.76 -10.98 -3.05
CA GLY A 28 -6.39 -10.56 -4.30
C GLY A 28 -5.61 -9.51 -5.08
N SER A 29 -4.51 -8.98 -4.53
CA SER A 29 -3.67 -7.95 -5.16
C SER A 29 -2.44 -8.56 -5.82
N THR A 30 -2.09 -8.07 -7.01
CA THR A 30 -0.87 -8.48 -7.74
C THR A 30 0.41 -7.87 -7.16
N ASP A 31 0.30 -6.65 -6.63
CA ASP A 31 1.42 -5.85 -6.17
C ASP A 31 1.23 -5.37 -4.72
N ASN A 32 2.32 -4.94 -4.10
CA ASN A 32 2.31 -4.32 -2.79
C ASN A 32 2.07 -2.82 -2.92
N PHE A 33 1.14 -2.30 -2.12
CA PHE A 33 0.83 -0.87 -2.09
C PHE A 33 1.29 -0.25 -0.78
N LEU A 34 2.02 0.86 -0.89
CA LEU A 34 2.46 1.66 0.25
C LEU A 34 1.76 3.02 0.24
N GLN A 35 1.27 3.47 1.39
CA GLN A 35 0.69 4.80 1.49
C GLN A 35 1.78 5.87 1.25
N PRO A 36 1.59 6.84 0.32
CA PRO A 36 2.60 7.85 0.03
C PRO A 36 3.06 8.64 1.27
N ARG A 37 2.17 8.87 2.24
CA ARG A 37 2.52 9.53 3.51
C ARG A 37 3.55 8.75 4.33
N VAL A 38 3.52 7.41 4.28
CA VAL A 38 4.45 6.55 5.01
C VAL A 38 5.82 6.59 4.33
N ALA A 39 5.86 6.49 3.00
CA ALA A 39 7.11 6.64 2.23
C ALA A 39 7.78 7.99 2.49
N LYS A 40 7.00 9.09 2.47
CA LYS A 40 7.47 10.44 2.79
C LYS A 40 7.97 10.57 4.23
N PHE A 41 7.23 10.06 5.21
CA PHE A 41 7.61 10.10 6.63
C PHE A 41 8.93 9.37 6.90
N LEU A 42 9.09 8.18 6.32
CA LEU A 42 10.28 7.35 6.47
C LEU A 42 11.46 7.78 5.57
N LYS A 43 11.26 8.80 4.72
CA LYS A 43 12.24 9.28 3.73
C LYS A 43 12.77 8.14 2.85
N LEU A 44 11.89 7.24 2.42
CA LEU A 44 12.27 6.16 1.51
C LEU A 44 12.67 6.75 0.15
N PRO A 45 13.65 6.13 -0.55
CA PRO A 45 13.91 6.48 -1.94
C PRO A 45 12.65 6.22 -2.78
N ILE A 46 12.28 7.20 -3.60
CA ILE A 46 11.15 7.11 -4.54
C ILE A 46 11.73 7.33 -5.93
N GLU A 47 11.60 6.32 -6.78
CA GLU A 47 11.99 6.40 -8.18
C GLU A 47 10.73 6.61 -9.04
N PRO A 48 10.72 7.59 -9.96
CA PRO A 48 9.61 7.79 -10.87
C PRO A 48 9.43 6.56 -11.76
N VAL A 49 8.19 6.12 -11.92
CA VAL A 49 7.82 5.06 -12.85
C VAL A 49 6.89 5.59 -13.91
N SER A 50 6.80 4.91 -15.06
CA SER A 50 5.77 5.24 -16.03
C SER A 50 4.40 4.93 -15.43
N ASN A 51 3.48 5.88 -15.56
CA ASN A 51 2.11 5.74 -15.08
C ASN A 51 1.48 4.45 -15.60
N PHE A 52 0.87 3.69 -14.69
CA PHE A 52 0.14 2.47 -15.03
C PHE A 52 -1.21 2.42 -14.34
N ASN A 53 -2.14 1.67 -14.94
CA ASN A 53 -3.50 1.55 -14.41
C ASN A 53 -3.57 0.41 -13.39
N VAL A 54 -4.06 0.72 -12.21
CA VAL A 54 -4.38 -0.25 -11.16
C VAL A 54 -5.89 -0.43 -11.12
N LEU A 55 -6.35 -1.67 -11.29
CA LEU A 55 -7.75 -2.04 -11.07
C LEU A 55 -7.97 -2.24 -9.57
N VAL A 56 -8.90 -1.50 -8.99
CA VAL A 56 -9.27 -1.64 -7.58
C VAL A 56 -10.50 -2.52 -7.42
N GLY A 57 -10.68 -3.12 -6.23
CA GLY A 57 -11.73 -4.12 -5.97
C GLY A 57 -13.18 -3.67 -6.16
N ASN A 58 -13.43 -2.37 -6.42
CA ASN A 58 -14.74 -1.85 -6.81
C ASN A 58 -14.92 -1.71 -8.34
N GLY A 59 -13.99 -2.21 -9.15
CA GLY A 59 -14.02 -2.14 -10.61
C GLY A 59 -13.47 -0.85 -11.21
N ASN A 60 -13.13 0.16 -10.40
CA ASN A 60 -12.53 1.39 -10.89
C ASN A 60 -11.05 1.21 -11.25
N LYS A 61 -10.54 2.08 -12.12
CA LYS A 61 -9.12 2.18 -12.43
C LYS A 61 -8.56 3.45 -11.81
N ILE A 62 -7.42 3.33 -11.16
CA ILE A 62 -6.63 4.46 -10.68
C ILE A 62 -5.28 4.46 -11.40
N VAL A 63 -4.74 5.65 -11.66
CA VAL A 63 -3.38 5.78 -12.18
C VAL A 63 -2.42 5.75 -11.00
N ALA A 64 -1.49 4.81 -11.00
CA ALA A 64 -0.34 4.83 -10.10
C ALA A 64 0.70 5.81 -10.65
N GLU A 65 1.19 6.69 -9.78
CA GLU A 65 2.22 7.70 -10.01
C GLU A 65 3.45 7.41 -9.13
#